data_AF-A0A3N1KHQ9-F1
#
_entry.id   AF-A0A3N1KHQ9-F1
#
_cell.length_a   1.000
_cell.length_b   1.000
_cell.length_c   1.000
_cell.angle_alpha   90.00
_cell.angle_beta   90.00
_cell.angle_gamma   90.00
#
_symmetry.space_group_name_H-M   'P 1'
#
loop_
_entity.id
_entity.type
_entity.pdbx_description
1 polymer ?
#
loop_
_entity_poly.entity_id
_entity_poly.type
_entity_poly.pdbx_seq_one_letter_code
_entity_poly.pdbx_strand_id
1 'polypeptide(L)'
;MARPRVFISSTYYDLKYIRSGIETFVSSLGYEPILFEKGAIPFHHDATLEESCLKEVENSDILILIIGGRYGALSPEDEQKIKEDPKKYIERIRSVTNREYEKAHSKEISIFAFVEQSVFSEYRTFKQNRDNASINYAHVDDPRIYQMIDDILTKNRTIFVKDFSVIEDITGWLREQWAGIFVDLLRKKNTDTKISNLENQISNLSDIVKSLKTYGEELIKSTTNIDSEKLIKNEQRRIFSSQNDRFLSEPLIKYLLGLKGADLPEPEKMFSLFLTSVNLDHYLTIIGFSDTEKSELFNNAGPPATRDYERMKDIYILPPGAAS
;
A
#
# COMPACT_ATOMS: atom_id res chain seq x y z
N MET A 1 -4.77 20.60 -16.38
CA MET A 1 -4.47 20.30 -14.96
C MET A 1 -4.95 18.89 -14.68
N ALA A 2 -4.21 18.10 -13.91
CA ALA A 2 -4.67 16.77 -13.50
C ALA A 2 -5.93 16.92 -12.63
N ARG A 3 -6.97 16.12 -12.94
CA ARG A 3 -8.23 16.08 -12.18
C ARG A 3 -8.33 14.69 -11.54
N PRO A 4 -8.70 14.59 -10.26
CA PRO A 4 -8.98 13.29 -9.65
C PRO A 4 -10.03 12.54 -10.44
N ARG A 5 -9.75 11.28 -10.75
CA ARG A 5 -10.60 10.40 -11.54
C ARG A 5 -11.40 9.52 -10.60
N VAL A 6 -12.72 9.64 -10.65
CA VAL A 6 -13.63 8.97 -9.71
C VAL A 6 -14.48 7.96 -10.45
N PHE A 7 -14.21 6.67 -10.23
CA PHE A 7 -15.00 5.59 -10.80
C PHE A 7 -16.26 5.36 -9.98
N ILE A 8 -17.43 5.35 -10.64
CA ILE A 8 -18.73 5.12 -9.99
C ILE A 8 -19.21 3.71 -10.33
N SER A 9 -19.00 2.77 -9.40
CA SER A 9 -19.36 1.35 -9.53
C SER A 9 -20.68 1.06 -8.83
N SER A 10 -21.66 0.53 -9.58
CA SER A 10 -22.93 0.06 -9.05
C SER A 10 -23.69 -0.75 -10.10
N THR A 11 -24.79 -1.38 -9.71
CA THR A 11 -25.83 -1.76 -10.66
C THR A 11 -26.43 -0.51 -11.34
N TYR A 12 -26.85 -0.65 -12.60
CA TYR A 12 -27.27 0.51 -13.39
C TYR A 12 -28.78 0.81 -13.30
N TYR A 13 -29.64 -0.18 -13.53
CA TYR A 13 -31.06 0.06 -13.77
C TYR A 13 -31.81 0.62 -12.55
N ASP A 14 -31.55 0.05 -11.39
CA ASP A 14 -32.13 0.39 -10.08
C ASP A 14 -31.54 1.69 -9.52
N LEU A 15 -30.26 1.94 -9.74
CA LEU A 15 -29.54 3.09 -9.15
C LEU A 15 -29.30 4.24 -10.14
N LYS A 16 -29.95 4.24 -11.31
CA LYS A 16 -29.73 5.22 -12.39
C LYS A 16 -29.78 6.68 -11.92
N TYR A 17 -30.77 7.04 -11.11
CA TYR A 17 -30.91 8.40 -10.59
C TYR A 17 -29.82 8.76 -9.58
N ILE A 18 -29.46 7.82 -8.71
CA ILE A 18 -28.38 7.99 -7.74
C ILE A 18 -27.04 8.19 -8.47
N ARG A 19 -26.75 7.35 -9.48
CA ARG A 19 -25.54 7.47 -10.31
C ARG A 19 -25.43 8.85 -10.97
N SER A 20 -26.51 9.34 -11.58
CA SER A 20 -26.52 10.66 -12.22
C SER A 20 -26.37 11.82 -11.23
N GLY A 21 -26.92 11.67 -10.02
CA GLY A 21 -26.70 12.63 -8.93
C GLY A 21 -25.23 12.67 -8.50
N ILE A 22 -24.58 11.51 -8.36
CA ILE A 22 -23.16 11.42 -7.99
C ILE A 22 -22.27 11.98 -9.11
N GLU A 23 -22.56 11.67 -10.38
CA GLU A 23 -21.88 12.25 -11.55
C GLU A 23 -21.88 13.78 -11.50
N THR A 24 -23.06 14.37 -11.25
CA THR A 24 -23.23 15.83 -11.16
C THR A 24 -22.43 16.39 -9.98
N PHE A 25 -22.49 15.73 -8.82
CA PHE A 25 -21.74 16.12 -7.63
C PHE A 25 -20.22 16.10 -7.86
N VAL A 26 -19.69 14.99 -8.37
CA VAL A 26 -18.25 14.82 -8.67
C VAL A 26 -17.79 15.87 -9.67
N SER A 27 -18.55 16.10 -10.74
CA SER A 27 -18.25 17.14 -11.73
C SER A 27 -18.26 18.54 -11.11
N SER A 28 -19.19 18.83 -10.20
CA SER A 28 -19.28 20.14 -9.53
C SER A 28 -18.07 20.48 -8.67
N LEU A 29 -17.33 19.46 -8.21
CA LEU A 29 -16.07 19.61 -7.46
C LEU A 29 -14.84 19.77 -8.37
N GLY A 30 -15.02 19.69 -9.69
CA GLY A 30 -13.95 19.76 -10.67
C GLY A 30 -13.20 18.43 -10.88
N TYR A 31 -13.77 17.32 -10.42
CA TYR A 31 -13.24 15.97 -10.61
C TYR A 31 -13.79 15.36 -11.91
N GLU A 32 -13.18 14.27 -12.36
CA GLU A 32 -13.58 13.54 -13.56
C GLU A 32 -14.37 12.29 -13.16
N PRO A 33 -15.71 12.28 -13.31
CA PRO A 33 -16.49 11.08 -13.06
C PRO A 33 -16.35 10.09 -14.21
N ILE A 34 -16.13 8.83 -13.89
CA ILE A 34 -16.06 7.73 -14.85
C ILE A 34 -17.30 6.86 -14.68
N LEU A 35 -18.15 6.83 -15.71
CA LEU A 35 -19.34 6.02 -15.82
C LEU A 35 -19.35 5.25 -17.15
N PHE A 36 -19.55 3.93 -17.09
CA PHE A 36 -19.52 3.09 -18.29
C PHE A 36 -20.65 3.45 -19.27
N GLU A 37 -21.85 3.79 -18.77
CA GLU A 37 -23.03 4.05 -19.60
C GLU A 37 -22.96 5.37 -20.38
N LYS A 38 -22.06 6.26 -20.00
CA LYS A 38 -21.86 7.57 -20.64
C LYS A 38 -20.79 7.55 -21.72
N GLY A 39 -20.21 6.39 -22.01
CA GLY A 39 -19.12 6.26 -22.99
C GLY A 39 -17.79 6.88 -22.51
N ALA A 40 -17.63 7.05 -21.19
CA ALA A 40 -16.37 7.54 -20.60
C ALA A 40 -15.25 6.47 -20.63
N ILE A 41 -15.57 5.25 -21.04
CA ILE A 41 -14.65 4.11 -21.11
C ILE A 41 -14.43 3.78 -22.60
N PRO A 42 -13.18 3.78 -23.10
CA PRO A 42 -12.90 3.42 -24.47
C PRO A 42 -13.19 1.93 -24.69
N PHE A 43 -13.96 1.63 -25.74
CA PHE A 43 -14.19 0.27 -26.18
C PHE A 43 -13.05 -0.16 -27.11
N HIS A 44 -12.30 -1.16 -26.68
CA HIS A 44 -11.30 -1.82 -27.51
C HIS A 44 -11.95 -2.98 -28.27
N HIS A 45 -11.69 -3.10 -29.57
CA HIS A 45 -12.32 -4.14 -30.41
C HIS A 45 -11.85 -5.56 -30.05
N ASP A 46 -10.73 -5.65 -29.34
CA ASP A 46 -10.07 -6.87 -28.85
C ASP A 46 -10.37 -7.17 -27.37
N ALA A 47 -11.18 -6.36 -26.68
CA ALA A 47 -11.52 -6.55 -25.27
C ALA A 47 -13.03 -6.50 -25.02
N THR A 48 -13.47 -7.25 -24.01
CA THR A 48 -14.84 -7.18 -23.50
C THR A 48 -15.11 -5.85 -22.80
N LEU A 49 -16.40 -5.48 -22.68
CA LEU A 49 -16.81 -4.30 -21.91
C LEU A 49 -16.32 -4.40 -20.46
N GLU A 50 -16.44 -5.58 -19.86
CA GLU A 50 -15.99 -5.83 -18.49
C GLU A 50 -14.48 -5.60 -18.34
N GLU A 51 -13.65 -6.13 -19.25
CA GLU A 51 -12.20 -5.89 -19.21
C GLU A 51 -11.85 -4.41 -19.35
N SER A 52 -12.61 -3.68 -20.17
CA SER A 52 -12.44 -2.25 -20.35
C SER A 52 -12.79 -1.49 -19.06
N CYS A 53 -13.89 -1.84 -18.38
CA CYS A 53 -14.23 -1.29 -17.07
C CYS A 53 -13.17 -1.60 -16.02
N LEU A 54 -12.67 -2.84 -15.95
CA LEU A 54 -11.65 -3.23 -14.98
C LEU A 54 -10.33 -2.49 -15.20
N LYS A 55 -9.91 -2.27 -16.45
CA LYS A 55 -8.75 -1.43 -16.77
C LYS A 55 -8.95 0.01 -16.33
N GLU A 56 -10.16 0.53 -16.52
CA GLU A 56 -10.46 1.91 -16.14
C GLU A 56 -10.50 2.10 -14.63
N VAL A 57 -10.95 1.10 -13.87
CA VAL A 57 -10.82 1.07 -12.40
C VAL A 57 -9.35 1.21 -12.01
N GLU A 58 -8.41 0.49 -12.63
CA GLU A 58 -6.98 0.59 -12.32
C GLU A 58 -6.39 2.00 -12.54
N ASN A 59 -6.99 2.78 -13.45
CA ASN A 59 -6.56 4.15 -13.77
C ASN A 59 -7.34 5.23 -12.99
N SER A 60 -8.17 4.83 -12.02
CA SER A 60 -8.94 5.75 -11.18
C SER A 60 -8.23 6.02 -9.85
N ASP A 61 -8.44 7.22 -9.30
CA ASP A 61 -7.87 7.60 -8.00
C ASP A 61 -8.81 7.19 -6.84
N ILE A 62 -10.12 7.20 -7.10
CA ILE A 62 -11.17 6.94 -6.12
C ILE A 62 -12.23 6.02 -6.75
N LEU A 63 -12.67 5.02 -5.99
CA LEU A 63 -13.85 4.21 -6.29
C LEU A 63 -15.00 4.61 -5.35
N ILE A 64 -16.13 5.03 -5.92
CA ILE A 64 -17.40 5.12 -5.22
C ILE A 64 -18.19 3.86 -5.57
N LEU A 65 -18.40 2.99 -4.57
CA LEU A 65 -19.15 1.76 -4.71
C LEU A 65 -20.55 1.95 -4.12
N ILE A 66 -21.60 1.66 -4.89
CA ILE A 66 -23.00 1.77 -4.44
C ILE A 66 -23.64 0.39 -4.56
N ILE A 67 -24.15 -0.11 -3.44
CA ILE A 67 -24.74 -1.45 -3.30
C ILE A 67 -26.24 -1.27 -3.04
N GLY A 68 -27.04 -1.67 -4.02
CA GLY A 68 -28.50 -1.76 -3.92
C GLY A 68 -28.98 -3.21 -3.77
N GLY A 69 -30.27 -3.42 -3.99
CA GLY A 69 -30.91 -4.73 -3.90
C GLY A 69 -30.63 -5.70 -5.05
N ARG A 70 -29.77 -5.35 -6.02
CA ARG A 70 -29.49 -6.18 -7.20
C ARG A 70 -28.04 -6.66 -7.24
N TYR A 71 -27.82 -7.93 -7.57
CA TYR A 71 -26.47 -8.51 -7.62
C TYR A 71 -25.63 -7.95 -8.78
N GLY A 72 -26.28 -7.67 -9.91
CA GLY A 72 -25.65 -7.13 -11.11
C GLY A 72 -25.41 -8.19 -12.19
N ALA A 73 -24.79 -7.74 -13.29
CA ALA A 73 -24.50 -8.58 -14.44
C ALA A 73 -23.37 -9.57 -14.15
N LEU A 74 -23.44 -10.74 -14.80
CA LEU A 74 -22.38 -11.74 -14.80
C LEU A 74 -21.63 -11.67 -16.14
N SER A 75 -20.40 -12.20 -16.16
CA SER A 75 -19.72 -12.37 -17.44
C SER A 75 -20.43 -13.44 -18.29
N PRO A 76 -20.42 -13.36 -19.63
CA PRO A 76 -21.04 -14.37 -20.48
C PRO A 76 -20.50 -15.79 -20.22
N GLU A 77 -19.21 -15.90 -19.89
CA GLU A 77 -18.58 -17.17 -19.54
C GLU A 77 -19.12 -17.73 -18.22
N ASP A 78 -19.34 -16.85 -17.24
CA ASP A 78 -19.89 -17.25 -15.94
C ASP A 78 -21.36 -17.64 -16.05
N GLU A 79 -22.14 -16.95 -16.89
CA GLU A 79 -23.50 -17.38 -17.21
C GLU A 79 -23.53 -18.78 -17.83
N GLN A 80 -22.57 -19.09 -18.71
CA GLN A 80 -22.47 -20.43 -19.30
C GLN A 80 -22.08 -21.48 -18.26
N LYS A 81 -21.09 -21.21 -17.40
CA LYS A 81 -20.69 -22.13 -16.32
C LYS A 81 -21.83 -22.41 -15.34
N ILE A 82 -22.64 -21.40 -15.00
CA ILE A 82 -23.83 -21.59 -14.15
C ILE A 82 -24.85 -22.50 -14.83
N LYS A 83 -25.06 -22.37 -16.14
CA LYS A 83 -25.97 -23.26 -16.88
C LYS A 83 -25.47 -24.70 -16.92
N GLU A 84 -24.16 -24.91 -16.97
CA GLU A 84 -23.54 -26.23 -16.99
C GLU A 84 -23.61 -26.93 -15.61
N ASP A 85 -23.26 -26.23 -14.53
CA ASP A 85 -23.35 -26.76 -13.17
C ASP A 85 -23.64 -25.65 -12.13
N PRO A 86 -24.93 -25.36 -11.85
CA PRO A 86 -25.30 -24.29 -10.93
C PRO A 86 -24.71 -24.49 -9.54
N LYS A 87 -24.73 -25.73 -9.01
CA LYS A 87 -24.30 -26.02 -7.63
C LYS A 87 -22.81 -25.80 -7.44
N LYS A 88 -22.01 -26.04 -8.47
CA LYS A 88 -20.55 -25.90 -8.42
C LYS A 88 -20.08 -24.45 -8.59
N TYR A 89 -20.76 -23.67 -9.42
CA TYR A 89 -20.24 -22.36 -9.85
C TYR A 89 -20.95 -21.16 -9.24
N ILE A 90 -22.19 -21.28 -8.74
CA ILE A 90 -22.99 -20.12 -8.29
C ILE A 90 -22.31 -19.35 -7.14
N GLU A 91 -21.68 -20.05 -6.20
CA GLU A 91 -20.99 -19.45 -5.04
C GLU A 91 -19.64 -18.82 -5.41
N ARG A 92 -19.02 -19.26 -6.51
CA ARG A 92 -17.70 -18.79 -6.95
C ARG A 92 -17.79 -17.60 -7.89
N ILE A 93 -18.94 -17.40 -8.54
CA ILE A 93 -19.11 -16.38 -9.56
C ILE A 93 -19.43 -15.02 -8.92
N ARG A 94 -18.67 -14.02 -9.33
CA ARG A 94 -18.78 -12.62 -8.91
C ARG A 94 -19.47 -11.81 -10.00
N SER A 95 -20.30 -10.85 -9.61
CA SER A 95 -20.85 -9.87 -10.55
C SER A 95 -19.78 -8.90 -11.03
N VAL A 96 -20.03 -8.22 -12.15
CA VAL A 96 -19.12 -7.20 -12.71
C VAL A 96 -18.78 -6.15 -11.65
N THR A 97 -19.76 -5.63 -10.92
CA THR A 97 -19.59 -4.66 -9.82
C THR A 97 -18.70 -5.21 -8.70
N ASN A 98 -18.84 -6.49 -8.35
CA ASN A 98 -18.00 -7.10 -7.34
C ASN A 98 -16.54 -7.27 -7.84
N ARG A 99 -16.35 -7.61 -9.11
CA ARG A 99 -15.02 -7.68 -9.74
C ARG A 99 -14.36 -6.30 -9.83
N GLU A 100 -15.12 -5.25 -10.12
CA GLU A 100 -14.65 -3.86 -10.06
C GLU A 100 -14.15 -3.49 -8.66
N TYR A 101 -14.92 -3.85 -7.62
CA TYR A 101 -14.51 -3.68 -6.22
C TYR A 101 -13.23 -4.45 -5.88
N GLU A 102 -13.17 -5.76 -6.20
CA GLU A 102 -11.99 -6.59 -5.93
C GLU A 102 -10.75 -6.03 -6.63
N LYS A 103 -10.91 -5.56 -7.87
CA LYS A 103 -9.84 -4.92 -8.62
C LYS A 103 -9.35 -3.64 -7.95
N ALA A 104 -10.24 -2.74 -7.56
CA ALA A 104 -9.88 -1.52 -6.85
C ALA A 104 -9.15 -1.82 -5.53
N HIS A 105 -9.65 -2.79 -4.76
CA HIS A 105 -9.04 -3.21 -3.51
C HIS A 105 -7.62 -3.77 -3.74
N SER A 106 -7.42 -4.59 -4.77
CA SER A 106 -6.11 -5.17 -5.11
C SER A 106 -5.06 -4.13 -5.49
N LYS A 107 -5.49 -2.96 -5.97
CA LYS A 107 -4.64 -1.83 -6.39
C LYS A 107 -4.53 -0.75 -5.33
N GLU A 108 -5.07 -0.97 -4.13
CA GLU A 108 -5.07 -0.02 -3.01
C GLU A 108 -5.72 1.33 -3.37
N ILE A 109 -6.69 1.31 -4.30
CA ILE A 109 -7.49 2.50 -4.63
C ILE A 109 -8.39 2.85 -3.44
N SER A 110 -8.63 4.15 -3.20
CA SER A 110 -9.49 4.60 -2.11
C SER A 110 -10.96 4.28 -2.41
N ILE A 111 -11.59 3.46 -1.56
CA ILE A 111 -12.96 2.97 -1.77
C ILE A 111 -13.92 3.58 -0.75
N PHE A 112 -14.97 4.23 -1.25
CA PHE A 112 -16.11 4.69 -0.48
C PHE A 112 -17.34 3.86 -0.85
N ALA A 113 -17.76 2.97 0.05
CA ALA A 113 -18.86 2.05 -0.16
C ALA A 113 -20.15 2.56 0.51
N PHE A 114 -21.23 2.63 -0.26
CA PHE A 114 -22.55 3.04 0.17
C PHE A 114 -23.55 1.90 -0.03
N VAL A 115 -24.27 1.52 1.01
CA VAL A 115 -25.27 0.44 0.95
C VAL A 115 -26.65 1.03 1.17
N GLU A 116 -27.62 0.62 0.36
CA GLU A 116 -29.01 1.07 0.55
C GLU A 116 -29.50 0.66 1.94
N GLN A 117 -30.17 1.58 2.66
CA GLN A 117 -30.56 1.36 4.05
C GLN A 117 -31.44 0.11 4.24
N SER A 118 -32.32 -0.16 3.28
CA SER A 118 -33.20 -1.33 3.24
C SER A 118 -32.40 -2.65 3.24
N VAL A 119 -31.43 -2.74 2.33
CA VAL A 119 -30.47 -3.86 2.20
C VAL A 119 -29.60 -3.96 3.46
N PHE A 120 -29.03 -2.84 3.93
CA PHE A 120 -28.14 -2.85 5.10
C PHE A 120 -28.86 -3.24 6.40
N SER A 121 -30.15 -2.92 6.52
CA SER A 121 -30.98 -3.34 7.65
C SER A 121 -31.23 -4.85 7.63
N GLU A 122 -31.57 -5.40 6.47
CA GLU A 122 -31.82 -6.83 6.28
C GLU A 122 -30.54 -7.68 6.34
N TYR A 123 -29.37 -7.09 6.08
CA TYR A 123 -28.06 -7.74 6.27
C TYR A 123 -27.86 -8.29 7.70
N ARG A 124 -28.44 -7.65 8.72
CA ARG A 124 -28.40 -8.16 10.11
C ARG A 124 -29.12 -9.50 10.24
N THR A 125 -30.25 -9.64 9.55
CA THR A 125 -31.02 -10.88 9.47
C THR A 125 -30.22 -11.95 8.74
N PHE A 126 -29.57 -11.61 7.62
CA PHE A 126 -28.68 -12.53 6.91
C PHE A 126 -27.55 -13.05 7.82
N LYS A 127 -26.91 -12.17 8.59
CA LYS A 127 -25.81 -12.55 9.49
C LYS A 127 -26.22 -13.59 10.53
N GLN A 128 -27.46 -13.54 11.02
CA GLN A 128 -27.99 -14.52 11.98
C GLN A 128 -28.42 -15.84 11.34
N ASN A 129 -28.60 -15.87 10.02
CA ASN A 129 -29.18 -16.99 9.29
C ASN A 129 -28.28 -17.49 8.14
N ARG A 130 -26.95 -17.32 8.25
CA ARG A 130 -25.99 -17.67 7.19
C ARG A 130 -26.13 -19.10 6.66
N ASP A 131 -26.43 -20.04 7.56
CA ASP A 131 -26.53 -21.46 7.23
C ASP A 131 -27.93 -21.88 6.75
N ASN A 132 -28.89 -20.94 6.74
CA ASN A 132 -30.27 -21.22 6.37
C ASN A 132 -30.57 -20.77 4.93
N ALA A 133 -30.40 -21.70 4.00
CA ALA A 133 -30.72 -21.50 2.58
C ALA A 133 -32.24 -21.37 2.29
N SER A 134 -33.12 -21.53 3.29
CA SER A 134 -34.58 -21.47 3.10
C SER A 134 -35.15 -20.07 3.29
N ILE A 135 -34.35 -19.10 3.74
CA ILE A 135 -34.82 -17.73 3.95
C ILE A 135 -34.81 -16.97 2.64
N ASN A 136 -35.97 -16.42 2.29
CA ASN A 136 -36.09 -15.47 1.21
C ASN A 136 -35.96 -14.04 1.77
N TYR A 137 -35.08 -13.26 1.17
CA TYR A 137 -34.76 -11.90 1.58
C TYR A 137 -35.60 -10.92 0.75
N ALA A 138 -36.21 -9.93 1.39
CA ALA A 138 -37.18 -9.06 0.73
C ALA A 138 -36.52 -7.92 -0.06
N HIS A 139 -35.30 -7.53 0.31
CA HIS A 139 -34.63 -6.35 -0.22
C HIS A 139 -33.48 -6.67 -1.18
N VAL A 140 -33.18 -7.95 -1.40
CA VAL A 140 -32.16 -8.39 -2.37
C VAL A 140 -32.72 -9.43 -3.32
N ASP A 141 -32.27 -9.41 -4.58
CA ASP A 141 -32.53 -10.46 -5.55
C ASP A 141 -31.64 -11.70 -5.36
N ASP A 142 -30.48 -11.52 -4.72
CA ASP A 142 -29.51 -12.58 -4.50
C ASP A 142 -28.80 -12.44 -3.14
N PRO A 143 -28.74 -13.50 -2.31
CA PRO A 143 -28.01 -13.50 -1.04
C PRO A 143 -26.51 -13.19 -1.17
N ARG A 144 -25.90 -13.36 -2.35
CA ARG A 144 -24.50 -13.04 -2.60
C ARG A 144 -24.18 -11.55 -2.43
N ILE A 145 -25.18 -10.67 -2.49
CA ILE A 145 -25.01 -9.25 -2.13
C ILE A 145 -24.58 -9.12 -0.67
N TYR A 146 -25.19 -9.91 0.23
CA TYR A 146 -24.81 -9.90 1.64
C TYR A 146 -23.43 -10.52 1.89
N GLN A 147 -23.02 -11.50 1.09
CA GLN A 147 -21.65 -12.01 1.12
C GLN A 147 -20.64 -10.94 0.69
N MET A 148 -20.96 -10.14 -0.32
CA MET A 148 -20.14 -9.00 -0.75
C MET A 148 -20.05 -7.94 0.36
N ILE A 149 -21.17 -7.60 1.02
CA ILE A 149 -21.16 -6.67 2.16
C ILE A 149 -20.32 -7.21 3.32
N ASP A 150 -20.42 -8.51 3.62
CA ASP A 150 -19.61 -9.16 4.66
C ASP A 150 -18.12 -9.12 4.33
N ASP A 151 -17.77 -9.41 3.07
CA ASP A 151 -16.41 -9.33 2.55
C ASP A 151 -15.83 -7.92 2.70
N ILE A 152 -16.60 -6.89 2.35
CA ILE A 152 -16.19 -5.48 2.48
C ILE A 152 -15.93 -5.11 3.95
N LEU A 153 -16.83 -5.53 4.86
CA LEU A 153 -16.71 -5.23 6.28
C LEU A 153 -15.57 -6.00 6.96
N THR A 154 -15.21 -7.18 6.45
CA THR A 154 -14.18 -8.04 7.04
C THR A 154 -12.79 -7.72 6.52
N LYS A 155 -12.65 -7.33 5.25
CA LYS A 155 -11.35 -7.34 4.56
C LYS A 155 -10.42 -6.15 4.81
N ASN A 156 -10.83 -4.95 5.25
CA ASN A 156 -9.81 -3.91 5.50
C ASN A 156 -10.20 -2.61 6.23
N ARG A 157 -9.15 -1.88 6.66
CA ARG A 157 -9.13 -0.53 7.28
C ARG A 157 -9.27 0.63 6.29
N THR A 158 -9.19 0.38 4.98
CA THR A 158 -9.16 1.40 3.90
C THR A 158 -10.52 1.66 3.26
N ILE A 159 -11.53 0.85 3.58
CA ILE A 159 -12.86 0.96 3.00
C ILE A 159 -13.81 1.55 4.03
N PHE A 160 -14.48 2.64 3.65
CA PHE A 160 -15.54 3.22 4.46
C PHE A 160 -16.89 2.71 3.98
N VAL A 161 -17.66 2.09 4.87
CA VAL A 161 -19.02 1.63 4.57
C VAL A 161 -20.01 2.53 5.29
N LYS A 162 -20.99 3.05 4.54
CA LYS A 162 -22.09 3.84 5.10
C LYS A 162 -23.42 3.47 4.45
N ASP A 163 -24.51 3.52 5.19
CA ASP A 163 -25.85 3.38 4.63
C ASP A 163 -26.34 4.70 4.00
N PHE A 164 -27.23 4.60 3.02
CA PHE A 164 -27.91 5.74 2.43
C PHE A 164 -29.38 5.44 2.16
N SER A 165 -30.21 6.49 2.22
CA SER A 165 -31.62 6.44 1.78
C SER A 165 -31.85 7.38 0.60
N VAL A 166 -31.13 8.51 0.58
CA VAL A 166 -31.22 9.53 -0.46
C VAL A 166 -29.83 9.93 -0.98
N ILE A 167 -29.78 10.56 -2.15
CA ILE A 167 -28.54 11.02 -2.79
C ILE A 167 -27.78 12.03 -1.93
N GLU A 168 -28.49 12.84 -1.15
CA GLU A 168 -27.95 13.84 -0.24
C GLU A 168 -27.10 13.19 0.87
N ASP A 169 -27.45 11.98 1.31
CA ASP A 169 -26.71 11.24 2.34
C ASP A 169 -25.29 10.87 1.86
N ILE A 170 -25.20 10.51 0.57
CA ILE A 170 -23.94 10.14 -0.10
C ILE A 170 -23.12 11.40 -0.34
N THR A 171 -23.70 12.37 -1.06
CA THR A 171 -22.98 13.57 -1.51
C THR A 171 -22.58 14.48 -0.36
N GLY A 172 -23.45 14.64 0.65
CA GLY A 172 -23.15 15.39 1.87
C GLY A 172 -22.00 14.75 2.64
N TRP A 173 -22.02 13.43 2.80
CA TRP A 173 -20.94 12.74 3.52
C TRP A 173 -19.62 12.75 2.76
N LEU A 174 -19.62 12.48 1.45
CA LEU A 174 -18.40 12.55 0.62
C LEU A 174 -17.78 13.94 0.68
N ARG A 175 -18.59 15.00 0.65
CA ARG A 175 -18.12 16.38 0.77
C ARG A 175 -17.35 16.61 2.07
N GLU A 176 -17.92 16.21 3.19
CA GLU A 176 -17.28 16.34 4.51
C GLU A 176 -16.01 15.50 4.60
N GLN A 177 -16.03 14.25 4.13
CA GLN A 177 -14.86 13.38 4.15
C GLN A 177 -13.72 13.93 3.29
N TRP A 178 -14.01 14.36 2.07
CA TRP A 178 -12.97 14.89 1.17
C TRP A 178 -12.43 16.23 1.66
N ALA A 179 -13.27 17.07 2.28
CA ALA A 179 -12.80 18.27 2.96
C ALA A 179 -11.84 17.93 4.12
N GLY A 180 -12.18 16.92 4.93
CA GLY A 180 -11.31 16.43 6.01
C GLY A 180 -9.97 15.90 5.51
N ILE A 181 -9.99 15.01 4.52
CA ILE A 181 -8.78 14.46 3.88
C ILE A 181 -7.91 15.59 3.32
N PHE A 182 -8.52 16.60 2.67
CA PHE A 182 -7.78 17.72 2.12
C PHE A 182 -7.13 18.58 3.22
N VAL A 183 -7.83 18.84 4.33
CA VAL A 183 -7.26 19.54 5.50
C VAL A 183 -6.07 18.77 6.06
N ASP A 184 -6.18 17.46 6.20
CA ASP A 184 -5.10 16.62 6.70
C ASP A 184 -3.90 16.58 5.75
N LEU A 185 -4.13 16.54 4.44
CA LEU A 185 -3.09 16.65 3.42
C LEU A 185 -2.36 18.00 3.50
N LEU A 186 -3.08 19.11 3.68
CA LEU A 186 -2.47 20.43 3.87
C LEU A 186 -1.62 20.50 5.15
N ARG A 187 -2.10 19.92 6.24
CA ARG A 187 -1.37 19.84 7.52
C ARG A 187 -0.13 18.96 7.41
N LYS A 188 -0.24 17.80 6.74
CA LYS A 188 0.87 16.88 6.51
C LYS A 188 1.96 17.56 5.67
N LYS A 189 1.60 18.22 4.57
CA LYS A 189 2.55 18.99 3.75
C LYS A 189 3.34 20.02 4.58
N ASN A 190 2.66 20.76 5.46
CA ASN A 190 3.33 21.71 6.35
C ASN A 190 4.25 21.02 7.38
N THR A 191 3.97 19.79 7.76
CA THR A 191 4.78 19.01 8.69
C THR A 191 6.00 18.42 7.99
N ASP A 192 5.82 17.88 6.77
CA ASP A 192 6.91 17.35 5.95
C ASP A 192 7.95 18.43 5.64
N THR A 193 7.54 19.66 5.35
CA THR A 193 8.48 20.79 5.19
C THR A 193 9.27 21.13 6.47
N LYS A 194 8.69 20.89 7.65
CA LYS A 194 9.41 21.07 8.93
C LYS A 194 10.40 19.95 9.14
N ILE A 195 10.04 18.71 8.79
CA ILE A 195 10.94 17.55 8.86
C ILE A 195 12.14 17.76 7.94
N SER A 196 11.93 18.15 6.68
CA SER A 196 13.04 18.44 5.75
C SER A 196 13.95 19.57 6.25
N ASN A 197 13.38 20.59 6.91
CA ASN A 197 14.17 21.64 7.52
C ASN A 197 14.99 21.14 8.72
N LEU A 198 14.45 20.22 9.53
CA LEU A 198 15.19 19.59 10.62
C LEU A 198 16.31 18.69 10.10
N GLU A 199 16.08 17.93 9.03
CA GLU A 199 17.13 17.14 8.37
C GLU A 199 18.28 18.02 7.87
N ASN A 200 17.97 19.14 7.23
CA ASN A 200 18.97 20.12 6.82
C ASN A 200 19.75 20.71 8.02
N GLN A 201 19.07 21.00 9.13
CA GLN A 201 19.73 21.46 10.36
C GLN A 201 20.64 20.40 10.99
N ILE A 202 20.21 19.13 11.01
CA ILE A 202 21.03 18.01 11.48
C ILE A 202 22.24 17.79 10.57
N SER A 203 22.07 17.91 9.25
CA SER A 203 23.18 17.84 8.29
C SER A 203 24.22 18.94 8.56
N ASN A 204 23.77 20.20 8.71
CA ASN A 204 24.65 21.31 9.05
C ASN A 204 25.37 21.09 10.40
N LEU A 205 24.66 20.56 11.40
CA LEU A 205 25.26 20.22 12.70
C LEU A 205 26.31 19.10 12.55
N SER A 206 26.02 18.08 11.74
CA SER A 206 26.97 17.00 11.42
C SER A 206 28.22 17.55 10.76
N ASP A 207 28.09 18.48 9.83
CA ASP A 207 29.23 19.12 9.17
C ASP A 207 30.04 19.98 10.14
N ILE A 208 29.40 20.72 11.05
CA ILE A 208 30.10 21.42 12.14
C ILE A 208 30.88 20.44 13.02
N VAL A 209 30.27 19.32 13.42
CA VAL A 209 30.93 18.28 14.22
C VAL A 209 32.11 17.66 13.47
N LYS A 210 31.99 17.41 12.15
CA LYS A 210 33.10 16.95 11.31
C LYS A 210 34.23 17.97 11.29
N SER A 211 33.94 19.26 11.07
CA SER A 211 34.95 20.32 11.09
C SER A 211 35.65 20.43 12.45
N LEU A 212 34.90 20.36 13.56
CA LEU A 212 35.48 20.34 14.91
C LEU A 212 36.36 19.13 15.14
N LYS A 213 35.96 17.95 14.64
CA LYS A 213 36.79 16.75 14.67
C LYS A 213 38.08 16.97 13.88
N THR A 214 38.02 17.53 12.67
CA THR A 214 39.19 17.83 11.84
C THR A 214 40.15 18.80 12.55
N TYR A 215 39.63 19.91 13.08
CA TYR A 215 40.45 20.86 13.84
C TYR A 215 41.06 20.24 15.10
N GLY A 216 40.29 19.42 15.82
CA GLY A 216 40.79 18.68 16.99
C GLY A 216 41.92 17.72 16.63
N GLU A 217 41.78 16.97 15.52
CA GLU A 217 42.81 16.08 15.01
C GLU A 217 44.06 16.85 14.57
N GLU A 218 43.93 18.00 13.90
CA GLU A 218 45.05 18.87 13.51
C GLU A 218 45.79 19.46 14.72
N LEU A 219 45.06 19.89 15.76
CA LEU A 219 45.65 20.41 17.00
C LEU A 219 46.37 19.31 17.79
N ILE A 220 45.79 18.11 17.87
CA ILE A 220 46.39 16.97 18.57
C ILE A 220 47.67 16.49 17.83
N LYS A 221 47.64 16.47 16.49
CA LYS A 221 48.82 16.18 15.65
C LYS A 221 49.93 17.22 15.82
N SER A 222 49.58 18.51 15.95
CA SER A 222 50.59 19.56 16.11
C SER A 222 51.19 19.66 17.53
N THR A 223 50.52 19.10 18.55
CA THR A 223 50.93 19.24 19.97
C THR A 223 51.65 18.02 20.56
N THR A 224 51.50 16.81 19.98
CA THR A 224 52.14 15.58 20.48
C THR A 224 52.49 14.65 19.33
N ASN A 225 53.72 14.11 19.28
CA ASN A 225 54.24 13.48 18.05
C ASN A 225 54.15 11.93 17.99
N ILE A 226 53.66 11.25 19.05
CA ILE A 226 53.61 9.75 19.07
C ILE A 226 52.31 9.21 19.71
N ASP A 227 51.73 9.87 20.72
CA ASP A 227 50.50 9.40 21.38
C ASP A 227 49.21 9.81 20.64
N SER A 228 49.25 10.92 19.90
CA SER A 228 48.18 11.47 19.08
C SER A 228 47.65 10.49 18.02
N GLU A 229 48.53 9.86 17.25
CA GLU A 229 48.13 8.89 16.22
C GLU A 229 47.48 7.63 16.82
N LYS A 230 47.98 7.15 17.96
CA LYS A 230 47.37 6.02 18.69
C LYS A 230 46.00 6.38 19.23
N LEU A 231 45.83 7.58 19.78
CA LEU A 231 44.56 8.06 20.33
C LEU A 231 43.49 8.21 19.23
N ILE A 232 43.86 8.78 18.08
CA ILE A 232 42.98 8.91 16.91
C ILE A 232 42.57 7.52 16.40
N LYS A 233 43.52 6.59 16.24
CA LYS A 233 43.19 5.21 15.82
C LYS A 233 42.32 4.46 16.82
N ASN A 234 42.47 4.72 18.12
CA ASN A 234 41.65 4.08 19.15
C ASN A 234 40.22 4.62 19.15
N GLU A 235 40.02 5.92 19.00
CA GLU A 235 38.68 6.51 18.89
C GLU A 235 37.99 6.12 17.57
N GLN A 236 38.71 6.06 16.45
CA GLN A 236 38.17 5.53 15.19
C GLN A 236 37.72 4.07 15.33
N ARG A 237 38.51 3.22 16.01
CA ARG A 237 38.11 1.84 16.33
C ARG A 237 36.88 1.79 17.24
N ARG A 238 36.78 2.66 18.25
CA ARG A 238 35.61 2.72 19.13
C ARG A 238 34.34 3.10 18.38
N ILE A 239 34.43 4.09 17.48
CA ILE A 239 33.30 4.52 16.64
C ILE A 239 32.89 3.40 15.69
N PHE A 240 33.86 2.74 15.05
CA PHE A 240 33.60 1.60 14.15
C PHE A 240 32.92 0.44 14.89
N SER A 241 33.42 0.06 16.07
CA SER A 241 32.80 -0.96 16.93
C SER A 241 31.36 -0.58 17.30
N SER A 242 31.10 0.67 17.70
CA SER A 242 29.74 1.11 18.02
C SER A 242 28.78 1.10 16.82
N GLN A 243 29.28 1.41 15.62
CA GLN A 243 28.47 1.32 14.40
C GLN A 243 28.19 -0.15 14.01
N ASN A 244 29.19 -1.02 14.15
CA ASN A 244 29.05 -2.46 13.94
C ASN A 244 28.00 -3.06 14.88
N ASP A 245 28.00 -2.70 16.16
CA ASP A 245 26.99 -3.17 17.12
C ASP A 245 25.57 -2.77 16.74
N ARG A 246 25.40 -1.53 16.23
CA ARG A 246 24.09 -1.06 15.74
C ARG A 246 23.67 -1.82 14.47
N PHE A 247 24.60 -2.02 13.54
CA PHE A 247 24.34 -2.78 12.31
C PHE A 247 23.87 -4.21 12.62
N LEU A 248 24.51 -4.90 13.57
CA LEU A 248 24.10 -6.24 14.01
C LEU A 248 22.75 -6.24 14.73
N SER A 249 22.32 -5.08 15.24
CA SER A 249 21.02 -4.95 15.90
C SER A 249 19.84 -4.80 14.93
N GLU A 250 20.10 -4.56 13.65
CA GLU A 250 19.07 -4.37 12.61
C GLU A 250 18.26 -5.66 12.36
N PRO A 251 16.93 -5.56 12.13
CA PRO A 251 16.07 -6.73 11.97
C PRO A 251 16.49 -7.67 10.83
N LEU A 252 16.87 -7.10 9.68
CA LEU A 252 17.33 -7.85 8.52
C LEU A 252 18.60 -8.65 8.84
N ILE A 253 19.58 -8.02 9.50
CA ILE A 253 20.85 -8.68 9.84
C ILE A 253 20.65 -9.75 10.89
N LYS A 254 19.81 -9.50 11.91
CA LYS A 254 19.39 -10.54 12.88
C LYS A 254 18.73 -11.72 12.21
N TYR A 255 17.88 -11.47 11.22
CA TYR A 255 17.21 -12.53 10.45
C TYR A 255 18.23 -13.37 9.66
N LEU A 256 19.17 -12.72 8.96
CA LEU A 256 20.23 -13.41 8.22
C LEU A 256 21.14 -14.24 9.15
N LEU A 257 21.50 -13.68 10.31
CA LEU A 257 22.24 -14.40 11.35
C LEU A 257 21.46 -15.59 11.91
N GLY A 258 20.14 -15.48 12.04
CA GLY A 258 19.27 -16.58 12.46
C GLY A 258 19.16 -17.72 11.43
N LEU A 259 19.35 -17.43 10.15
CA LEU A 259 19.28 -18.43 9.07
C LEU A 259 20.57 -19.25 8.94
N LYS A 260 21.75 -18.62 9.04
CA LYS A 260 23.04 -19.28 8.78
C LYS A 260 24.03 -19.31 9.92
N GLY A 261 23.79 -18.60 11.02
CA GLY A 261 24.58 -18.67 12.27
C GLY A 261 26.11 -18.69 12.08
N ALA A 262 26.69 -19.90 12.03
CA ALA A 262 28.13 -20.16 11.97
C ALA A 262 28.75 -20.18 10.56
N ASP A 263 27.95 -20.23 9.49
CA ASP A 263 28.45 -20.24 8.10
C ASP A 263 28.66 -18.84 7.51
N LEU A 264 28.31 -17.80 8.27
CA LEU A 264 28.49 -16.40 7.86
C LEU A 264 29.88 -15.88 8.26
N PRO A 265 30.43 -14.91 7.51
CA PRO A 265 31.65 -14.21 7.90
C PRO A 265 31.54 -13.58 9.30
N GLU A 266 32.68 -13.34 9.94
CA GLU A 266 32.71 -12.65 11.24
C GLU A 266 31.93 -11.33 11.19
N PRO A 267 31.27 -10.92 12.31
CA PRO A 267 30.40 -9.75 12.33
C PRO A 267 31.06 -8.46 11.77
N GLU A 268 32.34 -8.23 12.08
CA GLU A 268 33.11 -7.09 11.56
C GLU A 268 33.34 -7.16 10.04
N LYS A 269 33.52 -8.38 9.50
CA LYS A 269 33.62 -8.59 8.05
C LYS A 269 32.26 -8.40 7.38
N MET A 270 31.16 -8.82 8.00
CA MET A 270 29.83 -8.57 7.44
C MET A 270 29.55 -7.06 7.28
N PHE A 271 29.88 -6.24 8.27
CA PHE A 271 29.70 -4.80 8.16
C PHE A 271 30.56 -4.16 7.07
N SER A 272 31.83 -4.57 6.94
CA SER A 272 32.68 -4.06 5.85
C SER A 272 32.24 -4.50 4.46
N LEU A 273 31.75 -5.74 4.30
CA LEU A 273 31.17 -6.24 3.05
C LEU A 273 29.82 -5.58 2.73
N PHE A 274 29.05 -5.21 3.75
CA PHE A 274 27.82 -4.43 3.59
C PHE A 274 28.13 -3.03 3.08
N LEU A 275 29.21 -2.39 3.51
CA LEU A 275 29.58 -1.06 3.02
C LEU A 275 29.97 -1.09 1.53
N THR A 276 30.56 -2.17 1.03
CA THR A 276 31.00 -2.31 -0.37
C THR A 276 29.94 -2.88 -1.31
N SER A 277 28.86 -3.46 -0.80
CA SER A 277 27.83 -4.09 -1.64
C SER A 277 26.90 -3.06 -2.31
N VAL A 278 26.44 -3.34 -3.54
CA VAL A 278 25.57 -2.42 -4.30
C VAL A 278 24.09 -2.60 -3.93
N ASN A 279 23.62 -3.85 -3.83
CA ASN A 279 22.23 -4.20 -3.55
C ASN A 279 22.18 -5.45 -2.64
N LEU A 280 20.98 -5.81 -2.18
CA LEU A 280 20.78 -6.94 -1.27
C LEU A 280 21.28 -8.26 -1.88
N ASP A 281 21.01 -8.51 -3.15
CA ASP A 281 21.44 -9.74 -3.82
C ASP A 281 22.97 -9.88 -3.88
N HIS A 282 23.67 -8.80 -4.22
CA HIS A 282 25.12 -8.73 -4.20
C HIS A 282 25.67 -8.94 -2.79
N TYR A 283 25.03 -8.35 -1.79
CA TYR A 283 25.42 -8.54 -0.39
C TYR A 283 25.26 -10.01 0.05
N LEU A 284 24.10 -10.63 -0.22
CA LEU A 284 23.84 -12.04 0.09
C LEU A 284 24.85 -12.97 -0.60
N THR A 285 25.23 -12.67 -1.83
CA THR A 285 26.25 -13.43 -2.57
C THR A 285 27.61 -13.34 -1.88
N ILE A 286 28.03 -12.12 -1.49
CA ILE A 286 29.34 -11.88 -0.90
C ILE A 286 29.46 -12.48 0.51
N ILE A 287 28.37 -12.52 1.27
CA ILE A 287 28.36 -13.15 2.60
C ILE A 287 28.13 -14.67 2.56
N GLY A 288 27.98 -15.28 1.38
CA GLY A 288 27.97 -16.75 1.22
C GLY A 288 26.59 -17.43 1.15
N PHE A 289 25.54 -16.75 0.70
CA PHE A 289 24.26 -17.40 0.35
C PHE A 289 24.32 -18.02 -1.05
N SER A 290 23.83 -19.26 -1.16
CA SER A 290 23.62 -19.95 -2.44
C SER A 290 22.37 -19.45 -3.17
N ASP A 291 22.28 -19.67 -4.47
CA ASP A 291 21.16 -19.17 -5.29
C ASP A 291 19.81 -19.79 -4.90
N THR A 292 19.80 -21.00 -4.35
CA THR A 292 18.59 -21.63 -3.79
C THR A 292 18.10 -20.92 -2.53
N GLU A 293 19.02 -20.53 -1.64
CA GLU A 293 18.68 -19.84 -0.38
C GLU A 293 18.24 -18.38 -0.64
N LYS A 294 18.87 -17.71 -1.61
CA LYS A 294 18.42 -16.39 -2.07
C LYS A 294 16.99 -16.47 -2.60
N SER A 295 16.70 -17.47 -3.44
CA SER A 295 15.37 -17.66 -4.03
C SER A 295 14.30 -17.88 -2.95
N GLU A 296 14.61 -18.66 -1.91
CA GLU A 296 13.72 -18.87 -0.77
C GLU A 296 13.47 -17.58 0.02
N LEU A 297 14.52 -16.79 0.26
CA LEU A 297 14.41 -15.49 0.93
C LEU A 297 13.59 -14.48 0.11
N PHE A 298 13.83 -14.38 -1.20
CA PHE A 298 13.08 -13.48 -2.07
C PHE A 298 11.62 -13.90 -2.23
N ASN A 299 11.32 -15.21 -2.22
CA ASN A 299 9.94 -15.71 -2.27
C ASN A 299 9.17 -15.46 -0.97
N ASN A 300 9.82 -15.61 0.19
CA ASN A 300 9.17 -15.45 1.49
C ASN A 300 9.07 -13.98 1.92
N ALA A 301 10.09 -13.16 1.64
CA ALA A 301 10.23 -11.82 2.19
C ALA A 301 10.94 -10.82 1.25
N GLY A 302 10.95 -11.05 -0.07
CA GLY A 302 11.72 -10.26 -1.03
C GLY A 302 11.46 -8.75 -0.99
N PRO A 303 10.23 -8.27 -1.25
CA PRO A 303 9.95 -6.82 -1.27
C PRO A 303 10.23 -6.12 0.07
N PRO A 304 9.86 -6.69 1.24
CA PRO A 304 10.25 -6.13 2.54
C PRO A 304 11.76 -6.11 2.78
N ALA A 305 12.47 -7.20 2.48
CA ALA A 305 13.91 -7.31 2.73
C ALA A 305 14.74 -6.34 1.86
N THR A 306 14.36 -6.18 0.58
CA THR A 306 15.01 -5.21 -0.31
C THR A 306 14.83 -3.79 0.20
N ARG A 307 13.61 -3.43 0.62
CA ARG A 307 13.33 -2.10 1.17
C ARG A 307 14.10 -1.82 2.46
N ASP A 308 14.17 -2.80 3.36
CA ASP A 308 14.93 -2.67 4.60
C ASP A 308 16.44 -2.52 4.33
N TYR A 309 16.98 -3.25 3.34
CA TYR A 309 18.37 -3.13 2.92
C TYR A 309 18.68 -1.75 2.32
N GLU A 310 17.82 -1.24 1.43
CA GLU A 310 17.97 0.10 0.84
C GLU A 310 17.92 1.18 1.92
N ARG A 311 16.98 1.07 2.87
CA ARG A 311 16.93 1.96 4.04
C ARG A 311 18.21 1.92 4.86
N MET A 312 18.80 0.73 5.07
CA MET A 312 20.07 0.61 5.79
C MET A 312 21.21 1.28 5.01
N LYS A 313 21.22 1.22 3.67
CA LYS A 313 22.24 1.90 2.85
C LYS A 313 22.20 3.43 2.98
N ASP A 314 21.02 4.00 3.20
CA ASP A 314 20.89 5.44 3.45
C ASP A 314 21.38 5.85 4.85
N ILE A 315 21.32 4.94 5.82
CA ILE A 315 21.71 5.19 7.22
C ILE A 315 23.23 5.00 7.42
N TYR A 316 23.81 3.97 6.79
CA TYR A 316 25.19 3.56 6.98
C TYR A 316 26.05 3.91 5.76
N ILE A 317 26.56 5.14 5.72
CA ILE A 317 27.44 5.63 4.65
C ILE A 317 28.91 5.57 5.12
N LEU A 318 29.80 5.08 4.26
CA LEU A 318 31.26 5.11 4.45
C LEU A 318 31.72 6.53 4.84
N PRO A 319 32.38 6.72 5.99
CA PRO A 319 33.15 7.93 6.22
C PRO A 319 34.25 8.01 5.16
N PRO A 320 34.48 9.15 4.50
CA PRO A 320 35.62 9.29 3.60
C PRO A 320 36.91 9.09 4.41
N GLY A 321 37.65 8.02 4.10
CA GLY A 321 38.96 7.71 4.70
C GLY A 321 39.07 6.44 5.56
N ALA A 322 38.03 5.61 5.68
CA ALA A 322 38.11 4.35 6.46
C ALA A 322 38.63 3.13 5.67
N ALA A 323 38.87 3.27 4.36
CA ALA A 323 39.40 2.22 3.50
C ALA A 323 40.91 2.43 3.27
N SER A 324 41.72 2.14 4.29
CA SER A 324 43.15 1.84 4.15
C SER A 324 43.65 1.05 5.35
#